data_AF-A0A847VRC5-F1
#
_entry.id   AF-A0A847VRC5-F1
#
_cell.length_a   1.000
_cell.length_b   1.000
_cell.length_c   1.000
_cell.angle_alpha   90.00
_cell.angle_beta   90.00
_cell.angle_gamma   90.00
#
_symmetry.space_group_name_H-M   'P 1'
#
loop_
_entity.id
_entity.type
_entity.pdbx_description
1 polymer ?
#
loop_
_entity_poly.entity_id
_entity_poly.type
_entity_poly.pdbx_seq_one_letter_code
_entity_poly.pdbx_strand_id
1 'polypeptide(L)'
;MGLFDKKYCGVCGNQIKFLGGRKIDDGTICKDCNNKLSPYFTGRRRTSLNDIKEQITYRENNAKELLTFNATKVAGKGPKVYVDGNKGKFIISKTNDYIKENCDIIDLSSIIAFNAKIDEEKEEIFDVDEKGNDVSFNPPRFKYEYDFGVEITLNHPYIEEIDFTLSGIKPTDVNSSDFREKEKILEDISEILTGKRGEIDKSRVSVTNVANVKEHIFSKLTGKKAPATGDSWYCPKCGTKNTSNFCMQCGTQKPVVAAKFCPDCGYKFEGGMTVKFCPQCGKKF
;
A
#
# COMPACT_ATOMS: atom_id res chain seq x y z
N MET A 1 5.00 -29.11 34.77
CA MET A 1 5.68 -28.33 33.72
C MET A 1 5.32 -26.88 33.93
N GLY A 2 6.31 -26.00 34.06
CA GLY A 2 6.15 -24.63 34.57
C GLY A 2 5.43 -23.71 33.58
N LEU A 3 4.75 -22.70 34.10
CA LEU A 3 3.82 -21.81 33.39
C LEU A 3 4.45 -20.98 32.25
N PHE A 4 5.76 -21.07 32.00
CA PHE A 4 6.49 -20.22 31.06
C PHE A 4 7.65 -20.97 30.37
N ASP A 5 7.36 -21.68 29.27
CA ASP A 5 8.40 -22.25 28.43
C ASP A 5 9.24 -21.15 27.77
N LYS A 6 10.57 -21.29 27.84
CA LYS A 6 11.51 -20.35 27.22
C LYS A 6 11.33 -20.39 25.70
N LYS A 7 11.07 -19.22 25.10
CA LYS A 7 11.01 -19.06 23.65
C LYS A 7 12.37 -18.62 23.11
N TYR A 8 12.75 -19.13 21.94
CA TYR A 8 14.00 -18.78 21.26
C TYR A 8 13.70 -18.23 19.87
N CYS A 9 14.54 -17.32 19.41
CA CYS A 9 14.42 -16.73 18.07
C CYS A 9 14.81 -17.76 17.00
N GLY A 10 13.93 -18.03 16.04
CA GLY A 10 14.22 -18.96 14.94
C GLY A 10 15.26 -18.46 13.92
N VAL A 11 15.70 -17.20 14.03
CA VAL A 11 16.74 -16.61 13.20
C VAL A 11 18.10 -16.62 13.91
N CYS A 12 18.20 -15.98 15.09
CA CYS A 12 19.47 -15.80 15.79
C CYS A 12 19.70 -16.77 16.95
N GLY A 13 18.71 -17.59 17.32
CA GLY A 13 18.82 -18.53 18.44
C GLY A 13 18.76 -17.90 19.84
N ASN A 14 18.79 -16.57 19.97
CA ASN A 14 18.74 -15.90 21.28
C ASN A 14 17.39 -16.13 21.98
N GLN A 15 17.42 -16.23 23.32
CA GLN A 15 16.21 -16.33 24.12
C GLN A 15 15.38 -15.04 23.99
N ILE A 16 14.09 -15.20 23.72
CA ILE A 16 13.14 -14.10 23.63
C ILE A 16 12.61 -13.80 25.03
N LYS A 17 12.63 -12.51 25.42
CA LYS A 17 12.08 -12.04 26.69
C LYS A 17 10.57 -12.32 26.77
N PHE A 18 10.06 -12.46 27.99
CA PHE A 18 8.75 -13.00 28.33
C PHE A 18 7.54 -12.41 27.55
N LEU A 19 7.59 -11.13 27.17
CA LEU A 19 6.52 -10.42 26.45
C LEU A 19 6.94 -9.92 25.06
N GLY A 20 7.93 -10.57 24.43
CA GLY A 20 8.53 -10.11 23.19
C GLY A 20 8.39 -11.08 22.01
N GLY A 21 8.72 -10.55 20.84
CA GLY A 21 8.90 -11.31 19.61
C GLY A 21 7.70 -11.26 18.66
N ARG A 22 7.99 -11.36 17.37
CA ARG A 22 6.99 -11.44 16.30
C ARG A 22 6.71 -12.90 16.01
N LYS A 23 5.45 -13.31 16.12
CA LYS A 23 4.98 -14.62 15.68
C LYS A 23 4.95 -14.66 14.15
N ILE A 24 5.39 -15.78 13.60
CA ILE A 24 5.51 -16.06 12.18
C ILE A 24 4.95 -17.50 11.96
N ASP A 25 4.81 -17.95 10.72
CA ASP A 25 4.08 -19.18 10.37
C ASP A 25 4.68 -20.45 11.01
N ASP A 26 6.01 -20.55 10.99
CA ASP A 26 6.80 -21.70 11.42
C ASP A 26 7.78 -21.35 12.56
N GLY A 27 7.48 -20.30 13.34
CA GLY A 27 8.31 -19.94 14.48
C GLY A 27 8.02 -18.61 15.16
N THR A 28 9.04 -18.03 15.79
CA THR A 28 8.99 -16.69 16.39
C THR A 28 10.36 -16.03 16.25
N ILE A 29 10.39 -14.73 15.98
CA ILE A 29 11.63 -13.95 15.87
C ILE A 29 11.71 -12.87 16.95
N CYS A 30 12.92 -12.54 17.40
CA CYS A 30 13.13 -11.45 18.35
C CYS A 30 12.96 -10.07 17.69
N LYS A 31 12.84 -9.03 18.52
CA LYS A 31 12.71 -7.63 18.08
C LYS A 31 13.90 -7.19 17.21
N ASP A 32 15.12 -7.61 17.56
CA ASP A 32 16.33 -7.20 16.83
C ASP A 32 16.35 -7.78 15.41
N CYS A 33 16.01 -9.06 15.24
CA CYS A 33 15.86 -9.67 13.93
C CYS A 33 14.74 -9.02 13.13
N ASN A 34 13.61 -8.69 13.77
CA ASN A 34 12.52 -7.98 13.11
C ASN A 34 12.94 -6.57 12.64
N ASN A 35 13.76 -5.87 13.41
CA ASN A 35 14.24 -4.53 13.06
C ASN A 35 15.28 -4.50 11.93
N LYS A 36 15.86 -5.65 11.58
CA LYS A 36 16.72 -5.78 10.39
C LYS A 36 15.92 -5.81 9.09
N LEU A 37 14.63 -6.15 9.17
CA LEU A 37 13.78 -6.29 8.00
C LEU A 37 13.50 -4.94 7.34
N SER A 38 13.21 -4.96 6.05
CA SER A 38 12.73 -3.77 5.34
C SER A 38 11.43 -3.29 5.99
N PRO A 39 11.21 -1.98 6.14
CA PRO A 39 9.92 -1.44 6.56
C PRO A 39 8.78 -1.82 5.58
N TYR A 40 9.11 -2.14 4.33
CA TYR A 40 8.15 -2.53 3.28
C TYR A 40 7.99 -4.05 3.14
N PHE A 41 8.57 -4.83 4.06
CA PHE A 41 8.41 -6.27 4.14
C PHE A 41 7.09 -6.67 4.82
N THR A 42 5.96 -6.25 4.23
CA THR A 42 4.62 -6.33 4.84
C THR A 42 3.56 -7.00 3.95
N GLY A 43 3.93 -7.45 2.74
CA GLY A 43 3.03 -8.10 1.77
C GLY A 43 2.34 -9.38 2.28
N ARG A 44 1.31 -9.86 1.55
CA ARG A 44 0.35 -10.88 2.04
C ARG A 44 0.92 -12.27 2.36
N ARG A 45 2.20 -12.56 2.07
CA ARG A 45 2.79 -13.92 2.09
C ARG A 45 4.28 -14.00 2.41
N ARG A 46 4.77 -13.34 3.46
CA ARG A 46 6.17 -13.49 3.90
C ARG A 46 6.31 -13.59 5.40
N THR A 47 6.01 -14.77 5.88
CA THR A 47 5.88 -15.08 7.31
C THR A 47 6.53 -16.40 7.66
N SER A 48 7.27 -17.05 6.76
CA SER A 48 8.11 -18.20 7.17
C SER A 48 9.48 -17.75 7.68
N LEU A 49 10.15 -18.61 8.45
CA LEU A 49 11.52 -18.44 8.89
C LEU A 49 12.47 -18.34 7.71
N ASN A 50 12.18 -19.07 6.62
CA ASN A 50 12.97 -19.00 5.40
C ASN A 50 12.84 -17.62 4.75
N ASP A 51 11.62 -17.11 4.56
CA ASP A 51 11.39 -15.77 3.98
C ASP A 51 12.13 -14.70 4.78
N ILE A 52 12.12 -14.80 6.10
CA ILE A 52 12.77 -13.84 6.99
C ILE A 52 14.29 -13.91 6.87
N LYS A 53 14.87 -15.10 6.77
CA LYS A 53 16.31 -15.27 6.58
C LYS A 53 16.76 -14.71 5.23
N GLU A 54 16.04 -15.04 4.16
CA GLU A 54 16.29 -14.53 2.81
C GLU A 54 16.21 -13.00 2.77
N GLN A 55 15.20 -12.42 3.43
CA GLN A 55 15.04 -10.98 3.54
C GLN A 55 16.22 -10.34 4.29
N ILE A 56 16.67 -10.92 5.42
CA ILE A 56 17.84 -10.40 6.15
C ILE A 56 19.09 -10.43 5.27
N THR A 57 19.32 -11.52 4.52
CA THR A 57 20.41 -11.60 3.55
C THR A 57 20.29 -10.53 2.46
N TYR A 58 19.08 -10.30 1.94
CA TYR A 58 18.81 -9.18 1.03
C TYR A 58 19.21 -7.83 1.65
N ARG A 59 18.85 -7.59 2.92
CA ARG A 59 19.16 -6.33 3.63
C ARG A 59 20.65 -6.13 3.90
N GLU A 60 21.38 -7.21 4.15
CA GLU A 60 22.84 -7.18 4.31
C GLU A 60 23.55 -6.85 2.98
N ASN A 61 23.06 -7.38 1.86
CA ASN A 61 23.57 -7.04 0.53
C ASN A 61 23.18 -5.60 0.13
N ASN A 62 21.94 -5.20 0.42
CA ASN A 62 21.46 -3.83 0.22
C ASN A 62 22.35 -2.82 0.92
N ALA A 63 22.71 -3.07 2.20
CA ALA A 63 23.57 -2.17 2.97
C ALA A 63 24.95 -1.97 2.31
N LYS A 64 25.53 -3.03 1.72
CA LYS A 64 26.80 -2.95 1.00
C LYS A 64 26.66 -2.15 -0.30
N GLU A 65 25.58 -2.40 -1.05
CA GLU A 65 25.32 -1.70 -2.30
C GLU A 65 25.10 -0.20 -2.08
N LEU A 66 24.41 0.15 -0.98
CA LEU A 66 24.05 1.52 -0.61
C LEU A 66 25.26 2.44 -0.40
N LEU A 67 26.41 1.87 -0.01
CA LEU A 67 27.68 2.60 0.09
C LEU A 67 28.15 3.18 -1.26
N THR A 68 27.66 2.64 -2.37
CA THR A 68 28.01 3.07 -3.73
C THR A 68 26.83 3.72 -4.46
N PHE A 69 25.71 3.94 -3.77
CA PHE A 69 24.55 4.60 -4.34
C PHE A 69 24.87 6.08 -4.58
N ASN A 70 24.67 6.56 -5.81
CA ASN A 70 24.99 7.93 -6.18
C ASN A 70 23.73 8.64 -6.69
N ALA A 71 23.10 9.44 -5.81
CA ALA A 71 21.91 10.19 -6.16
C ALA A 71 22.21 11.25 -7.24
N THR A 72 21.65 11.05 -8.44
CA THR A 72 21.71 12.00 -9.56
C THR A 72 20.51 12.95 -9.61
N LYS A 73 19.37 12.53 -9.05
CA LYS A 73 18.16 13.34 -8.91
C LYS A 73 17.56 13.12 -7.52
N VAL A 74 16.92 14.16 -6.98
CA VAL A 74 16.25 14.11 -5.68
C VAL A 74 14.95 14.92 -5.77
N ALA A 75 13.86 14.36 -5.25
CA ALA A 75 12.59 15.06 -5.08
C ALA A 75 11.99 14.78 -3.70
N GLY A 76 11.06 15.63 -3.25
CA GLY A 76 10.41 15.51 -1.96
C GLY A 76 10.95 16.46 -0.88
N LYS A 77 10.10 16.77 0.10
CA LYS A 77 10.42 17.60 1.27
C LYS A 77 10.17 16.79 2.55
N GLY A 78 10.91 15.68 2.65
CA GLY A 78 10.70 14.62 3.65
C GLY A 78 9.47 13.76 3.32
N PRO A 79 9.50 12.44 3.57
CA PRO A 79 10.50 11.55 2.97
C PRO A 79 10.96 12.03 1.57
N LYS A 80 12.21 11.77 1.23
CA LYS A 80 12.80 12.15 -0.06
C LYS A 80 13.00 10.92 -0.92
N VAL A 81 12.76 11.09 -2.21
CA VAL A 81 13.05 10.09 -3.25
C VAL A 81 14.38 10.47 -3.88
N TYR A 82 15.34 9.55 -3.87
CA TYR A 82 16.64 9.72 -4.51
C TYR A 82 16.75 8.71 -5.65
N VAL A 83 17.25 9.17 -6.80
CA VAL A 83 17.42 8.34 -8.00
C VAL A 83 18.89 8.34 -8.41
N ASP A 84 19.49 7.15 -8.47
CA ASP A 84 20.75 6.89 -9.16
C ASP A 84 20.42 6.55 -10.62
N GLY A 85 20.43 7.58 -11.47
CA GLY A 85 20.08 7.47 -12.88
C GLY A 85 21.11 6.67 -13.69
N ASN A 86 22.35 6.55 -13.20
CA ASN A 86 23.38 5.75 -13.88
C ASN A 86 23.12 4.26 -13.70
N LYS A 87 22.60 3.87 -12.53
CA LYS A 87 22.28 2.47 -12.21
C LYS A 87 20.82 2.11 -12.45
N GLY A 88 19.96 3.10 -12.72
CA GLY A 88 18.52 2.89 -12.90
C GLY A 88 17.83 2.48 -11.59
N LYS A 89 18.29 3.01 -10.45
CA LYS A 89 17.83 2.62 -9.11
C LYS A 89 17.31 3.81 -8.32
N PHE A 90 16.43 3.57 -7.36
CA PHE A 90 15.95 4.58 -6.44
C PHE A 90 15.89 4.08 -5.00
N ILE A 91 15.88 5.03 -4.07
CA ILE A 91 15.64 4.82 -2.64
C ILE A 91 14.66 5.87 -2.12
N ILE A 92 14.00 5.55 -1.02
CA ILE A 92 13.14 6.50 -0.27
C ILE A 92 13.67 6.59 1.15
N SER A 93 13.99 7.80 1.60
CA SER A 93 14.59 8.06 2.91
C SER A 93 13.78 9.07 3.69
N LYS A 94 13.59 8.80 4.99
CA LYS A 94 12.88 9.75 5.88
C LYS A 94 13.81 10.85 6.38
N THR A 95 15.09 10.54 6.53
CA THR A 95 16.15 11.49 6.89
C THR A 95 17.11 11.72 5.72
N ASN A 96 18.16 12.51 5.95
CA ASN A 96 19.23 12.72 4.96
C ASN A 96 20.30 11.61 5.00
N ASP A 97 20.32 10.74 6.01
CA ASP A 97 21.31 9.67 6.18
C ASP A 97 20.70 8.31 5.81
N TYR A 98 20.47 8.14 4.51
CA TYR A 98 19.88 6.91 3.97
C TYR A 98 20.76 5.67 4.19
N ILE A 99 22.08 5.86 4.35
CA ILE A 99 23.03 4.77 4.65
C ILE A 99 22.74 4.21 6.04
N LYS A 100 22.61 5.08 7.05
CA LYS A 100 22.28 4.67 8.41
C LYS A 100 20.89 4.04 8.52
N GLU A 101 19.92 4.53 7.75
CA GLU A 101 18.58 3.90 7.64
C GLU A 101 18.62 2.55 6.91
N ASN A 102 19.71 2.28 6.17
CA ASN A 102 19.79 1.20 5.20
C ASN A 102 18.56 1.26 4.27
N CYS A 103 18.27 2.38 3.61
CA CYS A 103 17.10 2.47 2.72
C CYS A 103 17.12 1.36 1.64
N ASP A 104 15.97 0.76 1.36
CA ASP A 104 15.86 -0.28 0.32
C ASP A 104 16.16 0.32 -1.06
N ILE A 105 17.14 -0.25 -1.75
CA ILE A 105 17.49 0.05 -3.14
C ILE A 105 16.59 -0.76 -4.05
N ILE A 106 15.94 -0.08 -4.99
CA ILE A 106 14.91 -0.64 -5.85
C ILE A 106 15.19 -0.23 -7.28
N ASP A 107 15.07 -1.16 -8.22
CA ASP A 107 15.22 -0.87 -9.64
C ASP A 107 14.02 -0.05 -10.13
N LEU A 108 14.27 1.05 -10.86
CA LEU A 108 13.22 1.88 -11.46
C LEU A 108 12.31 1.07 -12.39
N SER A 109 12.89 0.09 -13.10
CA SER A 109 12.15 -0.80 -14.01
C SER A 109 11.17 -1.74 -13.28
N SER A 110 11.28 -1.88 -11.95
CA SER A 110 10.33 -2.67 -11.16
C SER A 110 9.02 -1.95 -10.89
N ILE A 111 8.92 -0.64 -11.15
CA ILE A 111 7.70 0.14 -10.94
C ILE A 111 6.62 -0.33 -11.92
N ILE A 112 5.56 -0.92 -11.36
CA ILE A 112 4.35 -1.31 -12.10
C ILE A 112 3.39 -0.12 -12.19
N ALA A 113 3.23 0.60 -11.08
CA ALA A 113 2.31 1.73 -10.99
C ALA A 113 2.84 2.79 -10.02
N PHE A 114 2.53 4.04 -10.30
CA PHE A 114 2.77 5.20 -9.46
C PHE A 114 1.45 5.95 -9.30
N ASN A 115 1.02 6.18 -8.06
CA ASN A 115 -0.21 6.89 -7.75
C ASN A 115 0.11 8.06 -6.80
N ALA A 116 -0.23 9.26 -7.24
CA ALA A 116 -0.35 10.44 -6.37
C ALA A 116 -1.70 10.37 -5.64
N LYS A 117 -1.70 10.63 -4.33
CA LYS A 117 -2.90 10.65 -3.48
C LYS A 117 -3.06 12.01 -2.84
N ILE A 118 -4.29 12.49 -2.77
CA ILE A 118 -4.67 13.67 -2.00
C ILE A 118 -5.84 13.24 -1.12
N ASP A 119 -5.62 13.17 0.18
CA ASP A 119 -6.66 12.82 1.16
C ASP A 119 -7.21 14.12 1.77
N GLU A 120 -8.53 14.29 1.73
CA GLU A 120 -9.22 15.45 2.31
C GLU A 120 -9.82 15.05 3.67
N GLU A 121 -9.34 15.70 4.73
CA GLU A 121 -9.94 15.67 6.05
C GLU A 121 -10.93 16.84 6.16
N LYS A 122 -12.21 16.50 6.29
CA LYS A 122 -13.31 17.46 6.46
C LYS A 122 -13.87 17.35 7.87
N GLU A 123 -13.82 18.44 8.62
CA GLU A 123 -14.35 18.50 9.99
C GLU A 123 -15.36 19.65 10.12
N GLU A 124 -16.52 19.36 10.70
CA GLU A 124 -17.52 20.39 11.01
C GLU A 124 -17.04 21.26 12.17
N ILE A 125 -17.31 22.56 12.07
CA ILE A 125 -17.05 23.54 13.12
C ILE A 125 -18.36 23.76 13.86
N PHE A 126 -18.31 23.69 15.19
CA PHE A 126 -19.46 23.91 16.06
C PHE A 126 -19.32 25.24 16.81
N ASP A 127 -20.44 25.89 17.11
CA ASP A 127 -20.55 26.98 18.07
C ASP A 127 -20.89 26.40 19.46
N VAL A 128 -20.80 27.21 20.51
CA VAL A 128 -21.18 26.80 21.87
C VAL A 128 -22.39 27.59 22.33
N ASP A 129 -23.49 26.91 22.66
CA ASP A 129 -24.70 27.57 23.16
C ASP A 129 -24.55 28.12 24.59
N GLU A 130 -25.54 28.87 25.07
CA GLU A 130 -25.57 29.43 26.44
C GLU A 130 -25.49 28.37 27.56
N LYS A 131 -25.75 27.09 27.22
CA LYS A 131 -25.69 25.95 28.14
C LYS A 131 -24.37 25.19 28.03
N GLY A 132 -23.44 25.62 27.17
CA GLY A 132 -22.16 24.98 26.95
C GLY A 132 -22.19 23.77 26.01
N ASN A 133 -23.26 23.56 25.24
CA ASN A 133 -23.35 22.47 24.28
C ASN A 133 -22.84 22.90 22.90
N ASP A 134 -22.13 21.99 22.24
CA ASP A 134 -21.75 22.15 20.83
C ASP A 134 -23.00 22.17 19.95
N VAL A 135 -23.21 23.27 19.22
CA VAL A 135 -24.33 23.44 18.28
C VAL A 135 -23.78 23.72 16.89
N SER A 136 -24.35 23.03 15.89
CA SER A 136 -23.98 23.24 14.48
C SER A 136 -24.39 24.63 14.01
N PHE A 137 -23.55 25.27 13.19
CA PHE A 137 -23.94 26.49 12.49
C PHE A 137 -25.06 26.19 11.48
N ASN A 138 -25.90 27.19 11.18
CA ASN A 138 -26.86 27.12 10.08
C ASN A 138 -26.59 28.23 9.05
N PRO A 139 -26.03 27.90 7.86
CA PRO A 139 -25.65 26.56 7.39
C PRO A 139 -24.39 26.00 8.10
N PRO A 140 -24.21 24.65 8.12
CA PRO A 140 -23.03 24.02 8.71
C PRO A 140 -21.73 24.54 8.10
N ARG A 141 -20.74 24.79 8.96
CA ARG A 141 -19.41 25.28 8.56
C ARG A 141 -18.39 24.16 8.72
N PHE A 142 -17.42 24.11 7.81
CA PHE A 142 -16.40 23.06 7.80
C PHE A 142 -15.01 23.68 7.71
N LYS A 143 -14.04 23.03 8.34
CA LYS A 143 -12.61 23.19 8.04
C LYS A 143 -12.13 21.98 7.24
N TYR A 144 -11.16 22.23 6.38
CA TYR A 144 -10.55 21.23 5.52
C TYR A 144 -9.04 21.19 5.80
N GLU A 145 -8.47 19.99 5.79
CA GLU A 145 -7.03 19.76 5.77
C GLU A 145 -6.72 18.71 4.69
N TYR A 146 -5.61 18.88 3.97
CA TYR A 146 -5.25 17.98 2.88
C TYR A 146 -3.89 17.30 3.15
N ASP A 147 -3.86 15.97 3.05
CA ASP A 147 -2.64 15.18 3.05
C ASP A 147 -2.28 14.74 1.64
N PHE A 148 -0.99 14.75 1.33
CA PHE A 148 -0.48 14.38 0.00
C PHE A 148 0.39 13.14 0.13
N GLY A 149 0.03 12.08 -0.58
CA GLY A 149 0.68 10.78 -0.51
C GLY A 149 1.19 10.29 -1.86
N VAL A 150 2.12 9.35 -1.79
CA VAL A 150 2.62 8.58 -2.92
C VAL A 150 2.40 7.11 -2.61
N GLU A 151 1.91 6.36 -3.59
CA GLU A 151 1.86 4.90 -3.58
C GLU A 151 2.55 4.36 -4.83
N ILE A 152 3.49 3.44 -4.63
CA ILE A 152 4.28 2.82 -5.70
C ILE A 152 4.07 1.32 -5.62
N THR A 153 3.49 0.71 -6.66
CA THR A 153 3.38 -0.74 -6.79
C THR A 153 4.59 -1.28 -7.52
N LEU A 154 5.20 -2.35 -7.00
CA LEU A 154 6.48 -2.89 -7.47
C LEU A 154 6.38 -4.37 -7.87
N ASN A 155 7.14 -4.73 -8.89
CA ASN A 155 7.52 -6.10 -9.20
C ASN A 155 8.83 -6.44 -8.48
N HIS A 156 8.81 -6.57 -7.15
CA HIS A 156 10.00 -6.86 -6.35
C HIS A 156 9.80 -8.09 -5.45
N PRO A 157 10.82 -8.96 -5.32
CA PRO A 157 10.71 -10.24 -4.62
C PRO A 157 10.41 -10.14 -3.12
N TYR A 158 10.59 -8.96 -2.51
CA TYR A 158 10.34 -8.70 -1.08
C TYR A 158 9.42 -7.51 -0.78
N ILE A 159 9.09 -6.70 -1.78
CA ILE A 159 8.38 -5.43 -1.60
C ILE A 159 7.31 -5.34 -2.70
N GLU A 160 6.05 -5.32 -2.31
CA GLU A 160 4.93 -5.22 -3.27
C GLU A 160 4.51 -3.77 -3.48
N GLU A 161 4.62 -2.97 -2.42
CA GLU A 161 4.14 -1.59 -2.37
C GLU A 161 5.05 -0.75 -1.48
N ILE A 162 5.23 0.51 -1.87
CA ILE A 162 5.78 1.55 -1.01
C ILE A 162 4.81 2.71 -0.97
N ASP A 163 4.40 3.08 0.24
CA ASP A 163 3.56 4.23 0.50
C ASP A 163 4.25 5.22 1.44
N PHE A 164 4.08 6.51 1.17
CA PHE A 164 4.51 7.57 2.09
C PHE A 164 3.74 8.88 1.88
N THR A 165 3.62 9.67 2.95
CA THR A 165 2.99 11.00 2.94
C THR A 165 4.05 12.09 2.94
N LEU A 166 3.84 13.15 2.17
CA LEU A 166 4.69 14.33 2.14
C LEU A 166 4.66 15.05 3.48
N SER A 167 5.84 15.31 4.05
CA SER A 167 5.95 16.05 5.31
C SER A 167 5.65 17.55 5.16
N GLY A 168 5.36 18.23 6.27
CA GLY A 168 5.14 19.69 6.32
C GLY A 168 3.70 20.07 6.67
N ILE A 169 3.37 21.35 6.48
CA ILE A 169 2.03 21.89 6.75
C ILE A 169 1.01 21.19 5.83
N LYS A 170 -0.14 20.82 6.41
CA LYS A 170 -1.32 20.39 5.65
C LYS A 170 -2.04 21.62 5.11
N PRO A 171 -2.19 21.78 3.78
CA PRO A 171 -2.97 22.88 3.24
C PRO A 171 -4.41 22.82 3.75
N THR A 172 -5.06 23.98 3.86
CA THR A 172 -6.48 24.09 4.25
C THR A 172 -7.39 24.58 3.12
N ASP A 173 -6.79 24.99 2.00
CA ASP A 173 -7.48 25.48 0.80
C ASP A 173 -6.78 24.94 -0.45
N VAL A 174 -7.56 24.39 -1.38
CA VAL A 174 -7.09 23.85 -2.68
C VAL A 174 -6.43 24.90 -3.58
N ASN A 175 -6.72 26.19 -3.37
CA ASN A 175 -6.15 27.29 -4.12
C ASN A 175 -4.89 27.90 -3.46
N SER A 176 -4.54 27.45 -2.25
CA SER A 176 -3.40 27.98 -1.51
C SER A 176 -2.06 27.69 -2.20
N SER A 177 -1.05 28.50 -1.90
CA SER A 177 0.33 28.27 -2.36
C SER A 177 0.87 26.93 -1.88
N ASP A 178 0.54 26.54 -0.65
CA ASP A 178 1.03 25.31 -0.03
C ASP A 178 0.44 24.07 -0.72
N PHE A 179 -0.84 24.13 -1.12
CA PHE A 179 -1.46 23.08 -1.93
C PHE A 179 -0.74 22.91 -3.27
N ARG A 180 -0.48 24.02 -3.99
CA ARG A 180 0.25 24.01 -5.26
C ARG A 180 1.70 23.55 -5.10
N GLU A 181 2.37 23.90 -3.99
CA GLU A 181 3.72 23.41 -3.69
C GLU A 181 3.71 21.88 -3.53
N LYS A 182 2.72 21.32 -2.83
CA LYS A 182 2.58 19.88 -2.65
C LYS A 182 2.28 19.16 -3.96
N GLU A 183 1.40 19.70 -4.81
CA GLU A 183 1.16 19.17 -6.17
C GLU A 183 2.45 19.12 -6.97
N LYS A 184 3.21 20.21 -6.98
CA LYS A 184 4.50 20.28 -7.67
C LYS A 184 5.50 19.23 -7.16
N ILE A 185 5.55 19.00 -5.84
CA ILE A 185 6.41 17.96 -5.27
C ILE A 185 5.99 16.57 -5.77
N LEU A 186 4.69 16.27 -5.86
CA LEU A 186 4.22 15.00 -6.42
C LEU A 186 4.56 14.85 -7.91
N GLU A 187 4.45 15.94 -8.69
CA GLU A 187 4.88 15.96 -10.09
C GLU A 187 6.39 15.69 -10.23
N ASP A 188 7.22 16.37 -9.43
CA ASP A 188 8.67 16.18 -9.43
C ASP A 188 9.04 14.73 -9.07
N ILE A 189 8.37 14.14 -8.06
CA ILE A 189 8.56 12.72 -7.68
C ILE A 189 8.15 11.80 -8.84
N SER A 190 6.99 12.05 -9.47
CA SER A 190 6.51 11.28 -10.61
C SER A 190 7.49 11.35 -11.78
N GLU A 191 8.04 12.54 -12.06
CA GLU A 191 8.98 12.77 -13.15
C GLU A 191 10.29 12.00 -12.92
N ILE A 192 10.86 12.04 -11.72
CA ILE A 192 12.14 11.34 -11.46
C ILE A 192 11.99 9.81 -11.41
N LEU A 193 10.82 9.29 -11.03
CA LEU A 193 10.58 7.85 -10.93
C LEU A 193 10.11 7.22 -12.24
N THR A 194 9.27 7.92 -12.99
CA THR A 194 8.58 7.37 -14.17
C THR A 194 9.02 7.99 -15.49
N GLY A 195 9.78 9.10 -15.44
CA GLY A 195 10.14 9.88 -16.63
C GLY A 195 8.97 10.63 -17.26
N LYS A 196 7.79 10.61 -16.63
CA LYS A 196 6.59 11.32 -17.05
C LYS A 196 6.17 12.28 -15.96
N ARG A 197 5.67 13.46 -16.34
CA ARG A 197 4.88 14.27 -15.41
C ARG A 197 3.55 13.56 -15.19
N GLY A 198 3.30 13.15 -13.94
CA GLY A 198 2.07 12.47 -13.59
C GLY A 198 0.87 13.41 -13.76
N GLU A 199 -0.20 12.94 -14.39
CA GLU A 199 -1.51 13.57 -14.22
C GLU A 199 -1.96 13.31 -12.79
N ILE A 200 -2.02 14.35 -11.97
CA ILE A 200 -2.60 14.27 -10.63
C ILE A 200 -4.12 14.16 -10.81
N ASP A 201 -4.64 12.94 -10.68
CA ASP A 201 -6.06 12.69 -10.75
C ASP A 201 -6.77 13.24 -9.51
N LYS A 202 -7.20 14.51 -9.60
CA LYS A 202 -7.97 15.22 -8.57
C LYS A 202 -9.36 14.61 -8.31
N SER A 203 -9.78 13.61 -9.10
CA SER A 203 -11.09 12.93 -8.93
C SER A 203 -11.05 11.80 -7.89
N ARG A 204 -9.86 11.38 -7.45
CA ARG A 204 -9.65 10.32 -6.44
C ARG A 204 -9.31 10.85 -5.05
N VAL A 205 -9.83 12.03 -4.70
CA VAL A 205 -9.76 12.51 -3.32
C VAL A 205 -10.59 11.57 -2.44
N SER A 206 -9.92 10.73 -1.65
CA SER A 206 -10.56 9.90 -0.65
C SER A 206 -11.05 10.82 0.47
N VAL A 207 -12.34 11.12 0.48
CA VAL A 207 -12.98 11.81 1.62
C VAL A 207 -13.16 10.79 2.73
N THR A 208 -12.20 10.70 3.65
CA THR A 208 -12.40 10.00 4.92
C THR A 208 -13.07 10.96 5.90
N ASN A 209 -14.40 10.85 6.03
CA ASN A 209 -15.14 11.53 7.10
C ASN A 209 -14.68 10.98 8.47
N VAL A 210 -13.98 11.82 9.25
CA VAL A 210 -13.39 11.45 10.56
C VAL A 210 -14.43 11.45 11.70
N ALA A 211 -15.69 11.81 11.42
CA ALA A 211 -16.74 11.92 12.44
C ALA A 211 -17.11 10.60 13.19
N ASN A 212 -16.67 9.42 12.74
CA ASN A 212 -17.04 8.13 13.36
C ASN A 212 -15.86 7.17 13.60
N VAL A 213 -14.68 7.69 13.96
CA VAL A 213 -13.48 6.87 14.20
C VAL A 213 -13.54 6.02 15.49
N LYS A 214 -14.49 6.25 16.40
CA LYS A 214 -14.55 5.50 17.68
C LYS A 214 -14.97 4.02 17.55
N GLU A 215 -15.61 3.58 16.46
CA GLU A 215 -16.02 2.17 16.28
C GLU A 215 -15.14 1.36 15.31
N HIS A 216 -14.45 2.01 14.36
CA HIS A 216 -13.75 1.29 13.29
C HIS A 216 -12.33 0.81 13.65
N ILE A 217 -11.71 1.34 14.70
CA ILE A 217 -10.34 0.97 15.10
C ILE A 217 -10.29 -0.41 15.77
N PHE A 218 -11.34 -0.82 16.50
CA PHE A 218 -11.35 -2.12 17.19
C PHE A 218 -11.61 -3.32 16.27
N SER A 219 -12.27 -3.11 15.12
CA SER A 219 -12.58 -4.17 14.14
C SER A 219 -11.38 -4.60 13.27
N LYS A 220 -10.41 -3.70 13.04
CA LYS A 220 -9.22 -4.02 12.21
C LYS A 220 -8.18 -4.89 12.92
N LEU A 221 -8.24 -5.03 14.24
CA LEU A 221 -7.24 -5.78 15.02
C LEU A 221 -7.55 -7.29 15.19
N THR A 222 -8.70 -7.78 14.74
CA THR A 222 -9.10 -9.19 14.93
C THR A 222 -9.58 -9.91 13.65
N GLY A 223 -9.25 -9.36 12.47
CA GLY A 223 -9.69 -9.89 11.18
C GLY A 223 -9.06 -11.23 10.77
N LYS A 224 -9.49 -12.33 11.38
CA LYS A 224 -9.52 -13.67 10.75
C LYS A 224 -10.34 -13.54 9.47
N LYS A 225 -9.69 -13.39 8.30
CA LYS A 225 -10.37 -13.59 7.01
C LYS A 225 -10.60 -15.09 6.83
N ALA A 226 -11.87 -15.48 6.80
CA ALA A 226 -12.27 -16.79 6.30
C ALA A 226 -11.82 -16.93 4.83
N PRO A 227 -11.48 -18.15 4.36
CA PRO A 227 -11.01 -18.36 3.00
C PRO A 227 -12.11 -18.03 2.00
N ALA A 228 -11.79 -17.22 0.99
CA ALA A 228 -12.63 -17.11 -0.19
C ALA A 228 -12.56 -18.44 -0.95
N THR A 229 -13.66 -19.20 -0.91
CA THR A 229 -13.90 -20.35 -1.78
C THR A 229 -14.05 -19.85 -3.22
N GLY A 230 -12.94 -19.72 -3.93
CA GLY A 230 -12.93 -19.38 -5.35
C GLY A 230 -12.85 -20.64 -6.20
N ASP A 231 -13.86 -20.88 -7.03
CA ASP A 231 -13.90 -21.99 -7.98
C ASP A 231 -12.65 -22.02 -8.88
N SER A 232 -11.95 -23.15 -8.87
CA SER A 232 -10.79 -23.39 -9.71
C SER A 232 -11.19 -23.58 -11.17
N TRP A 233 -10.42 -23.02 -12.12
CA TRP A 233 -10.65 -23.16 -13.57
C TRP A 233 -9.40 -23.71 -14.26
N TYR A 234 -9.58 -24.40 -15.38
CA TYR A 234 -8.47 -24.89 -16.20
C TYR A 234 -8.21 -23.94 -17.38
N CYS A 235 -6.94 -23.60 -17.61
CA CYS A 235 -6.55 -22.74 -18.70
C CYS A 235 -6.85 -23.42 -20.05
N PRO A 236 -7.63 -22.79 -20.96
CA PRO A 236 -7.94 -23.39 -22.26
C PRO A 236 -6.71 -23.44 -23.19
N LYS A 237 -5.65 -22.67 -22.89
CA LYS A 237 -4.43 -22.62 -23.70
C LYS A 237 -3.38 -23.66 -23.28
N CYS A 238 -3.17 -23.87 -21.98
CA CYS A 238 -2.08 -24.71 -21.47
C CYS A 238 -2.54 -25.79 -20.48
N GLY A 239 -3.83 -25.89 -20.19
CA GLY A 239 -4.39 -26.90 -19.29
C GLY A 239 -4.08 -26.72 -17.80
N THR A 240 -3.31 -25.70 -17.41
CA THR A 240 -2.98 -25.47 -15.99
C THR A 240 -4.22 -25.10 -15.18
N LYS A 241 -4.40 -25.70 -14.00
CA LYS A 241 -5.46 -25.34 -13.04
C LYS A 241 -5.08 -24.03 -12.33
N ASN A 242 -5.99 -23.07 -12.30
CA ASN A 242 -5.79 -21.74 -11.71
C ASN A 242 -6.95 -21.36 -10.80
N THR A 243 -6.67 -20.48 -9.84
CA THR A 243 -7.68 -19.90 -8.92
C THR A 243 -7.73 -18.37 -9.02
N SER A 244 -6.85 -17.74 -9.79
CA SER A 244 -6.81 -16.30 -10.04
C SER A 244 -7.46 -15.93 -11.39
N ASN A 245 -7.58 -14.64 -11.69
CA ASN A 245 -8.14 -14.14 -12.97
C ASN A 245 -7.24 -14.36 -14.19
N PHE A 246 -6.02 -14.87 -14.00
CA PHE A 246 -5.03 -15.10 -15.06
C PHE A 246 -4.38 -16.47 -14.87
N CYS A 247 -3.98 -17.12 -15.95
CA CYS A 247 -3.22 -18.35 -15.87
C CYS A 247 -1.82 -18.06 -15.33
N MET A 248 -1.46 -18.71 -14.22
CA MET A 248 -0.15 -18.53 -13.57
C MET A 248 1.02 -19.02 -14.41
N GLN A 249 0.77 -19.85 -15.43
CA GLN A 249 1.81 -20.42 -16.26
C GLN A 249 2.01 -19.66 -17.58
N CYS A 250 0.93 -19.21 -18.23
CA CYS A 250 1.01 -18.60 -19.57
C CYS A 250 0.38 -17.22 -19.69
N GLY A 251 -0.14 -16.64 -18.59
CA GLY A 251 -0.74 -15.31 -18.56
C GLY A 251 -2.12 -15.18 -19.21
N THR A 252 -2.68 -16.26 -19.76
CA THR A 252 -4.01 -16.23 -20.40
C THR A 252 -5.10 -15.87 -19.38
N GLN A 253 -5.94 -14.88 -19.66
CA GLN A 253 -7.03 -14.49 -18.77
C GLN A 253 -8.07 -15.60 -18.58
N LYS A 254 -8.67 -15.66 -17.39
CA LYS A 254 -9.82 -16.52 -17.10
C LYS A 254 -10.94 -16.18 -18.08
N PRO A 255 -11.51 -17.15 -18.82
CA PRO A 255 -12.64 -16.91 -19.70
C PRO A 255 -13.78 -16.28 -18.92
N VAL A 256 -14.27 -15.13 -19.40
CA VAL A 256 -15.45 -14.47 -18.84
C VAL A 256 -16.67 -15.26 -19.32
N VAL A 257 -17.53 -15.68 -18.39
CA VAL A 257 -18.66 -16.56 -18.67
C VAL A 257 -19.63 -15.84 -19.61
N ALA A 258 -20.00 -16.48 -20.72
CA ALA A 258 -21.10 -16.02 -21.56
C ALA A 258 -22.42 -16.30 -20.83
N ALA A 259 -22.89 -15.33 -20.04
CA ALA A 259 -24.19 -15.42 -19.38
C ALA A 259 -25.32 -15.34 -20.42
N LYS A 260 -26.26 -16.30 -20.39
CA LYS A 260 -27.45 -16.28 -21.27
C LYS A 260 -28.57 -15.38 -20.74
N PHE A 261 -28.59 -15.12 -19.43
CA PHE A 261 -29.55 -14.21 -18.78
C PHE A 261 -28.97 -13.62 -17.49
N CYS A 262 -29.51 -12.47 -17.05
CA CYS A 262 -29.18 -11.84 -15.77
C CYS A 262 -30.01 -12.49 -14.63
N PRO A 263 -29.40 -12.99 -13.54
CA PRO A 263 -30.12 -13.66 -12.47
C PRO A 263 -30.92 -12.70 -11.58
N ASP A 264 -30.63 -11.39 -11.61
CA ASP A 264 -31.33 -10.40 -10.78
C ASP A 264 -32.55 -9.77 -11.45
N CYS A 265 -32.45 -9.42 -12.73
CA CYS A 265 -33.54 -8.73 -13.44
C CYS A 265 -34.17 -9.56 -14.57
N GLY A 266 -33.63 -10.76 -14.86
CA GLY A 266 -34.17 -11.64 -15.89
C GLY A 266 -33.85 -11.23 -17.34
N TYR A 267 -33.07 -10.16 -17.55
CA TYR A 267 -32.68 -9.70 -18.89
C TYR A 267 -31.95 -10.82 -19.66
N LYS A 268 -32.39 -11.11 -20.90
CA LYS A 268 -31.81 -12.16 -21.75
C LYS A 268 -30.77 -11.57 -22.69
N PHE A 269 -29.61 -12.23 -22.79
CA PHE A 269 -28.53 -11.83 -23.69
C PHE A 269 -28.69 -12.56 -25.03
N GLU A 270 -29.03 -11.83 -26.09
CA GLU A 270 -29.07 -12.38 -27.44
C GLU A 270 -27.66 -12.37 -28.06
N GLY A 271 -27.28 -13.46 -28.74
CA GLY A 271 -26.06 -13.49 -29.56
C GLY A 271 -24.75 -13.91 -28.87
N GLY A 272 -24.76 -14.50 -27.68
CA GLY A 272 -23.55 -15.10 -27.08
C GLY A 272 -22.44 -14.11 -26.75
N MET A 273 -22.78 -12.82 -26.59
CA MET A 273 -21.82 -11.77 -26.23
C MET A 273 -21.24 -11.99 -24.83
N THR A 274 -19.95 -11.73 -24.69
CA THR A 274 -19.27 -11.70 -23.39
C THR A 274 -19.60 -10.37 -22.69
N VAL A 275 -20.39 -10.44 -21.62
CA VAL A 275 -20.84 -9.27 -20.86
C VAL A 275 -20.25 -9.28 -19.46
N LYS A 276 -19.72 -8.13 -19.02
CA LYS A 276 -19.20 -7.94 -17.64
C LYS A 276 -20.24 -7.36 -16.69
N PHE A 277 -21.31 -6.79 -17.23
CA PHE A 277 -22.40 -6.17 -16.49
C PHE A 277 -23.70 -6.26 -17.28
N CYS A 278 -24.83 -6.28 -16.57
CA CYS A 278 -26.15 -6.21 -17.16
C CYS A 278 -26.42 -4.78 -17.65
N PRO A 279 -26.74 -4.57 -18.93
CA PRO A 279 -27.02 -3.24 -19.48
C PRO A 279 -28.33 -2.64 -18.94
N GLN A 280 -29.24 -3.47 -18.41
CA GLN A 280 -30.54 -3.01 -17.94
C GLN A 280 -30.55 -2.59 -16.46
N CYS A 281 -29.76 -3.25 -15.61
CA CYS A 281 -29.76 -2.97 -14.17
C CYS A 281 -28.37 -2.64 -13.58
N GLY A 282 -27.32 -2.64 -14.42
CA GLY A 282 -25.95 -2.31 -14.00
C GLY A 282 -25.23 -3.37 -13.17
N LYS A 283 -25.89 -4.49 -12.84
CA LYS A 283 -25.28 -5.53 -12.00
C LYS A 283 -24.15 -6.27 -12.72
N LYS A 284 -23.03 -6.41 -12.03
CA LYS A 284 -21.82 -7.11 -12.51
C LYS A 284 -22.01 -8.63 -12.47
N PHE A 285 -21.49 -9.31 -13.49
CA PHE A 285 -21.38 -10.78 -13.54
C PHE A 285 -19.99 -11.26 -13.07
#